data_AF-A0A399NUM1-F1
#
_entry.id   AF-A0A399NUM1-F1
#
_cell.length_a   1.000
_cell.length_b   1.000
_cell.length_c   1.000
_cell.angle_alpha   90.00
_cell.angle_beta   90.00
_cell.angle_gamma   90.00
#
_symmetry.space_group_name_H-M   'P 1'
#
loop_
_entity.id
_entity.type
_entity.pdbx_description
1 polymer ?
#
loop_
_entity_poly.entity_id
_entity_poly.type
_entity_poly.pdbx_seq_one_letter_code
_entity_poly.pdbx_strand_id
1 'polypeptide(L)'
;AGAADASVAALFRHPVLADFAATLHLTAPEPADARSRIVPDPEHRHDPFPLTDVQRAYAVGRDPRIPLGGVGTYHHTEFDGQGQDLDLLAAAFDELVRRHPTLRTVIDPDGTQRVLEEVPAVRVDARDVPADADPDAVDAALQAFRARTSHRCHDLAVWPLFDVDALRYPDGRGGIRTRIAIGIDYAVVDALSIMILYT
;
A
#
# COMPACT_ATOMS: atom_id res chain seq x y z
N ALA A 1 27.17 15.09 -15.21
CA ALA A 1 27.29 14.68 -16.63
C ALA A 1 25.97 14.04 -17.05
N GLY A 2 25.34 14.55 -18.10
CA GLY A 2 24.07 14.04 -18.62
C GLY A 2 23.53 14.99 -19.69
N ALA A 3 22.63 14.51 -20.56
CA ALA A 3 21.94 15.38 -21.51
C ALA A 3 20.74 16.04 -20.81
N ALA A 4 20.65 17.37 -20.83
CA ALA A 4 19.58 18.12 -20.17
C ALA A 4 18.20 17.84 -20.80
N ASP A 5 18.18 17.51 -22.09
CA ASP A 5 16.95 17.23 -22.86
C ASP A 5 16.54 15.76 -22.82
N ALA A 6 17.28 14.91 -22.09
CA ALA A 6 16.92 13.51 -21.93
C ALA A 6 15.65 13.39 -21.08
N SER A 7 14.54 13.04 -21.73
CA SER A 7 13.28 12.72 -21.06
C SER A 7 12.71 11.39 -21.55
N VAL A 8 11.94 10.74 -20.69
CA VAL A 8 11.20 9.52 -21.05
C VAL A 8 10.27 9.78 -22.24
N ALA A 9 9.63 10.96 -22.29
CA ALA A 9 8.77 11.35 -23.41
C ALA A 9 9.54 11.46 -24.74
N ALA A 10 10.74 12.04 -24.73
CA ALA A 10 11.60 12.12 -25.91
C ALA A 10 12.05 10.73 -26.38
N LEU A 11 12.36 9.82 -25.44
CA LEU A 11 12.71 8.44 -25.76
C LEU A 11 11.56 7.71 -26.49
N PHE A 12 10.31 7.89 -26.05
CA PHE A 12 9.16 7.30 -26.73
C PHE A 12 8.83 7.96 -28.08
N ARG A 13 9.12 9.25 -28.25
CA ARG A 13 8.96 9.96 -29.53
C ARG A 13 10.03 9.56 -30.55
N HIS A 14 11.20 9.14 -30.08
CA HIS A 14 12.33 8.72 -30.91
C HIS A 14 12.80 7.31 -30.49
N PRO A 15 12.03 6.25 -30.80
CA PRO A 15 12.28 4.90 -30.25
C PRO A 15 13.53 4.22 -30.83
N VAL A 16 14.15 4.81 -31.86
CA VAL A 16 15.45 4.38 -32.39
C VAL A 16 16.54 5.12 -31.64
N LEU A 17 17.49 4.39 -31.05
CA LEU A 17 18.56 4.96 -30.21
C LEU A 17 19.32 6.10 -30.91
N ALA A 18 19.63 5.95 -32.21
CA ALA A 18 20.33 6.98 -32.97
C ALA A 18 19.51 8.27 -33.10
N ASP A 19 18.20 8.15 -33.34
CA ASP A 19 17.30 9.29 -33.49
C ASP A 19 17.08 10.00 -32.14
N PHE A 20 16.94 9.22 -31.05
CA PHE A 20 16.89 9.78 -29.70
C PHE A 20 18.19 10.50 -29.36
N ALA A 21 19.34 9.87 -29.59
CA ALA A 21 20.64 10.46 -29.30
C ALA A 21 20.87 11.76 -30.11
N ALA A 22 20.36 11.84 -31.33
CA ALA A 22 20.39 13.05 -32.14
C ALA A 22 19.60 14.23 -31.53
N THR A 23 18.64 13.96 -30.63
CA THR A 23 17.91 15.00 -29.88
C THR A 23 18.63 15.48 -28.61
N LEU A 24 19.70 14.81 -28.18
CA LEU A 24 20.37 15.08 -26.91
C LEU A 24 21.48 16.11 -27.09
N HIS A 25 21.40 17.20 -26.32
CA HIS A 25 22.53 18.13 -26.18
C HIS A 25 23.36 17.74 -24.96
N LEU A 26 24.56 17.25 -25.21
CA LEU A 26 25.54 16.98 -24.16
C LEU A 26 26.11 18.30 -23.67
N THR A 27 25.76 18.70 -22.45
CA THR A 27 26.43 19.80 -21.77
C THR A 27 27.73 19.32 -21.15
N ALA A 28 28.71 20.22 -21.01
CA ALA A 28 29.90 19.96 -20.19
C ALA A 28 29.46 19.43 -18.82
N PRO A 29 30.24 18.55 -18.17
CA PRO A 29 29.90 18.10 -16.84
C PRO A 29 29.83 19.33 -15.92
N GLU A 30 28.62 19.83 -15.67
CA GLU A 30 28.40 20.66 -14.50
C GLU A 30 28.87 19.83 -13.30
N PRO A 31 29.62 20.43 -12.36
CA PRO A 31 30.03 19.74 -11.14
C PRO A 31 28.76 19.17 -10.53
N ALA A 32 28.65 17.84 -10.55
CA ALA A 32 27.42 17.06 -10.36
C ALA A 32 26.29 17.93 -9.79
N ASP A 33 25.53 18.53 -10.71
CA ASP A 33 24.49 19.51 -10.42
C ASP A 33 23.71 19.04 -9.19
N ALA A 34 23.46 19.97 -8.29
CA ALA A 34 22.75 19.88 -7.03
C ALA A 34 21.27 19.48 -7.23
N ARG A 35 21.00 18.57 -8.17
CA ARG A 35 19.78 17.81 -8.36
C ARG A 35 19.54 17.01 -7.10
N SER A 36 18.83 17.66 -6.18
CA SER A 36 18.13 17.12 -5.01
C SER A 36 18.76 15.84 -4.46
N ARG A 37 19.98 15.97 -3.93
CA ARG A 37 20.51 14.91 -3.07
C ARG A 37 19.53 14.76 -1.91
N ILE A 38 18.89 13.60 -1.81
CA ILE A 38 18.03 13.29 -0.68
C ILE A 38 18.92 13.20 0.56
N VAL A 39 18.78 14.17 1.46
CA VAL A 39 19.48 14.19 2.75
C VAL A 39 18.47 13.78 3.81
N PRO A 40 18.74 12.72 4.59
CA PRO A 40 17.88 12.34 5.70
C PRO A 40 17.80 13.47 6.74
N ASP A 41 16.61 13.73 7.25
CA ASP A 41 16.36 14.63 8.37
C ASP A 41 15.78 13.83 9.56
N PRO A 42 16.62 13.14 10.34
CA PRO A 42 16.16 12.29 11.42
C PRO A 42 15.59 13.07 12.62
N GLU A 43 15.95 14.35 12.77
CA GLU A 43 15.50 15.19 13.89
C GLU A 43 14.02 15.56 13.71
N HIS A 44 13.58 15.84 12.49
CA HIS A 44 12.20 16.23 12.15
C HIS A 44 11.37 15.08 11.54
N ARG A 45 11.80 13.82 11.71
CA ARG A 45 11.19 12.64 11.07
C ARG A 45 9.70 12.40 11.39
N HIS A 46 9.19 13.04 12.45
CA HIS A 46 7.81 12.92 12.94
C HIS A 46 7.00 14.20 12.76
N ASP A 47 7.63 15.28 12.31
CA ASP A 47 6.95 16.54 12.09
C ASP A 47 6.00 16.43 10.89
N PRO A 48 4.87 17.15 10.89
CA PRO A 48 4.00 17.21 9.73
C PRO A 48 4.71 17.79 8.50
N PHE A 49 4.50 17.17 7.34
CA PHE A 49 5.06 17.60 6.05
C PHE A 49 4.01 17.51 4.94
N PRO A 50 4.14 18.28 3.85
CA PRO A 50 3.12 18.30 2.80
C PRO A 50 2.97 16.95 2.09
N LEU A 51 1.76 16.66 1.64
CA LEU A 51 1.48 15.54 0.74
C LEU A 51 2.15 15.73 -0.62
N THR A 52 2.62 14.62 -1.19
CA THR A 52 3.01 14.57 -2.61
C THR A 52 1.78 14.79 -3.50
N ASP A 53 2.00 15.19 -4.76
CA ASP A 53 0.92 15.42 -5.72
C ASP A 53 0.02 14.19 -5.91
N VAL A 54 0.64 13.00 -5.92
CA VAL A 54 -0.08 11.71 -6.03
C VAL A 54 -0.91 11.44 -4.79
N GLN A 55 -0.34 11.63 -3.59
CA GLN A 55 -1.10 11.43 -2.35
C GLN A 55 -2.26 12.44 -2.22
N ARG A 56 -2.08 13.70 -2.64
CA ARG A 56 -3.19 14.68 -2.69
C ARG A 56 -4.30 14.20 -3.61
N ALA A 57 -3.98 13.66 -4.79
CA ALA A 57 -4.97 13.10 -5.70
C ALA A 57 -5.74 11.93 -5.05
N TYR A 58 -5.05 11.02 -4.36
CA TYR A 58 -5.69 9.92 -3.63
C TYR A 58 -6.55 10.38 -2.45
N ALA A 59 -6.17 11.44 -1.74
CA ALA A 59 -6.97 12.02 -0.67
C ALA A 59 -8.26 12.66 -1.22
N VAL A 60 -8.15 13.45 -2.29
CA VAL A 60 -9.29 14.13 -2.93
C VAL A 60 -10.29 13.11 -3.49
N GLY A 61 -9.82 12.05 -4.16
CA GLY A 61 -10.69 11.04 -4.78
C GLY A 61 -11.63 10.29 -3.82
N ARG A 62 -11.39 10.36 -2.51
CA ARG A 62 -12.22 9.74 -1.48
C ARG A 62 -13.49 10.51 -1.16
N ASP A 63 -13.59 11.76 -1.58
CA ASP A 63 -14.78 12.56 -1.33
C ASP A 63 -15.95 12.06 -2.19
N PRO A 64 -17.05 11.55 -1.59
CA PRO A 64 -18.19 11.03 -2.34
C PRO A 64 -18.94 12.13 -3.11
N ARG A 65 -18.66 13.41 -2.85
CA ARG A 65 -19.24 14.55 -3.59
C ARG A 65 -18.60 14.75 -4.97
N ILE A 66 -17.43 14.16 -5.21
CA ILE A 66 -16.74 14.24 -6.50
C ILE A 66 -17.32 13.17 -7.44
N PRO A 67 -17.55 13.47 -8.74
CA PRO A 67 -17.96 12.46 -9.70
C PRO A 67 -16.97 11.28 -9.72
N LEU A 68 -17.48 10.05 -9.55
CA LEU A 68 -16.69 8.82 -9.41
C LEU A 68 -15.78 8.78 -8.16
N GLY A 69 -15.99 9.70 -7.21
CA GLY A 69 -15.31 9.71 -5.92
C GLY A 69 -15.94 8.76 -4.90
N GLY A 70 -15.55 8.89 -3.63
CA GLY A 70 -16.01 8.00 -2.56
C GLY A 70 -15.25 6.68 -2.48
N VAL A 71 -14.18 6.52 -3.26
CA VAL A 71 -13.42 5.27 -3.37
C VAL A 71 -11.97 5.53 -2.96
N GLY A 72 -11.45 4.71 -2.05
CA GLY A 72 -10.03 4.69 -1.71
C GLY A 72 -9.24 3.97 -2.80
N THR A 73 -8.05 4.47 -3.13
CA THR A 73 -7.11 3.69 -3.94
C THR A 73 -6.52 2.64 -3.02
N TYR A 74 -6.99 1.41 -3.14
CA TYR A 74 -6.76 0.35 -2.15
C TYR A 74 -6.24 -0.93 -2.83
N HIS A 75 -5.17 -1.48 -2.29
CA HIS A 75 -4.65 -2.79 -2.68
C HIS A 75 -5.34 -3.87 -1.84
N HIS A 76 -5.81 -4.94 -2.48
CA HIS A 76 -6.43 -6.08 -1.79
C HIS A 76 -5.88 -7.39 -2.37
N THR A 77 -5.31 -8.24 -1.51
CA THR A 77 -4.85 -9.58 -1.87
C THR A 77 -5.38 -10.62 -0.91
N GLU A 78 -5.80 -11.76 -1.45
CA GLU A 78 -6.27 -12.92 -0.67
C GLU A 78 -5.35 -14.12 -0.85
N PHE A 79 -5.02 -14.77 0.26
CA PHE A 79 -4.27 -16.02 0.32
C PHE A 79 -5.13 -17.09 0.96
N ASP A 80 -5.08 -18.32 0.43
CA ASP A 80 -5.90 -19.43 0.92
C ASP A 80 -5.03 -20.66 1.16
N GLY A 81 -5.04 -21.19 2.38
CA GLY A 81 -4.19 -22.30 2.78
C GLY A 81 -4.68 -23.06 4.01
N GLN A 82 -3.80 -23.90 4.55
CA GLN A 82 -4.01 -24.63 5.80
C GLN A 82 -2.80 -24.44 6.72
N GLY A 83 -3.02 -24.41 8.04
CA GLY A 83 -1.93 -24.35 9.03
C GLY A 83 -1.22 -23.00 9.16
N GLN A 84 -1.88 -21.90 8.80
CA GLN A 84 -1.32 -20.55 8.96
C GLN A 84 -1.29 -20.18 10.45
N ASP A 85 -0.12 -19.76 10.92
CA ASP A 85 0.05 -19.18 12.25
C ASP A 85 -0.26 -17.67 12.17
N LEU A 86 -1.43 -17.29 12.70
CA LEU A 86 -1.91 -15.90 12.64
C LEU A 86 -1.15 -14.98 13.62
N ASP A 87 -0.60 -15.53 14.70
CA ASP A 87 0.21 -14.75 15.65
C ASP A 87 1.58 -14.45 15.04
N LEU A 88 2.16 -15.43 14.32
CA LEU A 88 3.38 -15.20 13.54
C LEU A 88 3.15 -14.17 12.42
N LEU A 89 2.01 -14.23 11.73
CA LEU A 89 1.64 -13.23 10.72
C LEU A 89 1.53 -11.83 11.33
N ALA A 90 0.87 -11.69 12.48
CA ALA A 90 0.76 -10.42 13.19
C ALA A 90 2.16 -9.87 13.56
N ALA A 91 3.03 -10.72 14.12
CA ALA A 91 4.39 -10.34 14.49
C ALA A 91 5.26 -9.94 13.28
N ALA A 92 5.08 -10.62 12.14
CA ALA A 92 5.75 -10.26 10.90
C ALA A 92 5.29 -8.88 10.37
N PHE A 93 4.00 -8.58 10.46
CA PHE A 93 3.48 -7.26 10.11
C PHE A 93 3.98 -6.17 11.08
N ASP A 94 4.08 -6.46 12.38
CA ASP A 94 4.69 -5.54 13.35
C ASP A 94 6.14 -5.18 12.99
N GLU A 95 6.92 -6.17 12.51
CA GLU A 95 8.27 -5.94 11.98
C GLU A 95 8.27 -4.99 10.79
N LEU A 96 7.36 -5.21 9.82
CA LEU A 96 7.21 -4.34 8.66
C LEU A 96 6.84 -2.91 9.07
N VAL A 97 5.86 -2.75 9.96
CA VAL A 97 5.39 -1.44 10.47
C VAL A 97 6.52 -0.68 11.18
N ARG A 98 7.32 -1.38 12.00
CA ARG A 98 8.46 -0.75 12.67
C ARG A 98 9.54 -0.33 11.68
N ARG A 99 9.83 -1.20 10.71
CA ARG A 99 10.86 -1.00 9.68
C ARG A 99 10.51 0.14 8.71
N HIS A 100 9.25 0.27 8.32
CA HIS A 100 8.81 1.19 7.28
C HIS A 100 7.98 2.35 7.84
N PRO A 101 8.53 3.58 7.95
CA PRO A 101 7.82 4.75 8.46
C PRO A 101 6.46 5.02 7.78
N THR A 102 6.35 4.73 6.48
CA THR A 102 5.11 5.00 5.71
C THR A 102 3.93 4.19 6.20
N LEU A 103 4.15 2.98 6.74
CA LEU A 103 3.09 2.15 7.33
C LEU A 103 2.57 2.70 8.67
N ARG A 104 3.21 3.75 9.21
CA ARG A 104 2.78 4.50 10.39
C ARG A 104 2.31 5.91 10.05
N THR A 105 2.15 6.22 8.78
CA THR A 105 1.69 7.54 8.35
C THR A 105 0.19 7.71 8.57
N VAL A 106 -0.18 8.90 9.02
CA VAL A 106 -1.55 9.43 8.93
C VAL A 106 -1.54 10.71 8.10
N ILE A 107 -2.67 11.03 7.48
CA ILE A 107 -2.88 12.22 6.65
C ILE A 107 -3.96 13.06 7.31
N ASP A 108 -3.57 14.27 7.70
CA ASP A 108 -4.45 15.21 8.36
C ASP A 108 -5.34 15.95 7.33
N PRO A 109 -6.56 16.38 7.70
CA PRO A 109 -7.48 17.06 6.78
C PRO A 109 -6.95 18.39 6.20
N ASP A 110 -5.89 18.95 6.76
CA ASP A 110 -5.22 20.16 6.27
C ASP A 110 -4.28 19.90 5.08
N GLY A 111 -4.19 18.65 4.62
CA GLY A 111 -3.36 18.25 3.49
C GLY A 111 -1.89 18.03 3.84
N THR A 112 -1.59 17.87 5.12
CA THR A 112 -0.29 17.40 5.61
C THR A 112 -0.34 15.92 5.98
N GLN A 113 0.83 15.32 6.12
CA GLN A 113 0.99 13.95 6.62
C GLN A 113 2.08 13.94 7.68
N ARG A 114 2.03 12.95 8.57
CA ARG A 114 3.08 12.72 9.57
C ARG A 114 3.23 11.24 9.87
N VAL A 115 4.45 10.85 10.24
CA VAL A 115 4.75 9.49 10.68
C VAL A 115 4.54 9.40 12.18
N LEU A 116 3.65 8.52 12.64
CA LEU A 116 3.47 8.24 14.06
C LEU A 116 4.73 7.62 14.66
N GLU A 117 5.19 8.16 15.79
CA GLU A 117 6.37 7.67 16.51
C GLU A 117 6.15 6.24 17.00
N GLU A 118 5.03 6.02 17.69
CA GLU A 118 4.57 4.73 18.17
C GLU A 118 3.16 4.45 17.66
N VAL A 119 2.86 3.17 17.45
CA VAL A 119 1.53 2.68 17.07
C VAL A 119 1.22 1.41 17.87
N PRO A 120 -0.07 1.07 18.06
CA PRO A 120 -0.45 -0.21 18.65
C PRO A 120 0.12 -1.39 17.87
N ALA A 121 0.32 -2.51 18.55
CA ALA A 121 0.69 -3.77 17.89
C ALA A 121 -0.39 -4.20 16.88
N VAL A 122 0.06 -4.70 15.73
CA VAL A 122 -0.78 -5.24 14.67
C VAL A 122 -1.49 -6.48 15.18
N ARG A 123 -2.75 -6.63 14.77
CA ARG A 123 -3.59 -7.78 15.07
C ARG A 123 -4.22 -8.29 13.78
N VAL A 124 -4.36 -9.59 13.68
CA VAL A 124 -5.17 -10.22 12.62
C VAL A 124 -6.62 -10.31 13.11
N ASP A 125 -7.56 -9.67 12.42
CA ASP A 125 -9.01 -9.87 12.69
C ASP A 125 -9.44 -11.24 12.15
N ALA A 126 -9.40 -12.25 13.02
CA ALA A 126 -9.71 -13.62 12.68
C ALA A 126 -11.14 -13.99 13.06
N ARG A 127 -11.87 -14.56 12.10
CA ARG A 127 -13.22 -15.11 12.30
C ARG A 127 -13.26 -16.59 11.94
N ASP A 128 -14.15 -17.32 12.59
CA ASP A 128 -14.32 -18.76 12.39
C ASP A 128 -15.71 -19.06 11.85
N VAL A 129 -15.79 -19.84 10.77
CA VAL A 129 -17.01 -20.49 10.32
C VAL A 129 -17.19 -21.77 11.16
N PRO A 130 -18.41 -22.09 11.65
CA PRO A 130 -18.66 -23.30 12.42
C PRO A 130 -18.15 -24.56 11.71
N ALA A 131 -17.59 -25.49 12.48
CA ALA A 131 -17.00 -26.71 11.93
C ALA A 131 -18.02 -27.66 11.28
N ASP A 132 -19.29 -27.54 11.67
CA ASP A 132 -20.45 -28.27 11.16
C ASP A 132 -21.23 -27.51 10.08
N ALA A 133 -20.72 -26.36 9.63
CA ALA A 133 -21.35 -25.59 8.56
C ALA A 133 -21.40 -26.40 7.26
N ASP A 134 -22.54 -26.32 6.56
CA ASP A 134 -22.69 -26.91 5.24
C ASP A 134 -21.88 -26.14 4.17
N PRO A 135 -21.65 -26.74 2.99
CA PRO A 135 -20.87 -26.10 1.92
C PRO A 135 -21.43 -24.74 1.44
N ASP A 136 -22.75 -24.55 1.45
CA ASP A 136 -23.37 -23.30 0.99
C ASP A 136 -23.15 -22.18 2.01
N ALA A 137 -23.22 -22.49 3.31
CA ALA A 137 -22.89 -21.57 4.38
C ALA A 137 -21.41 -21.16 4.36
N VAL A 138 -20.50 -22.08 4.05
CA VAL A 138 -19.07 -21.79 3.87
C VAL A 138 -18.85 -20.85 2.69
N ASP A 139 -19.48 -21.11 1.54
CA ASP A 139 -19.36 -20.25 0.36
C ASP A 139 -19.92 -18.84 0.63
N ALA A 140 -21.09 -18.75 1.27
CA ALA A 140 -21.67 -17.48 1.68
C ALA A 140 -20.75 -16.69 2.64
N ALA A 141 -20.10 -17.38 3.58
CA ALA A 141 -19.14 -16.75 4.49
C ALA A 141 -17.90 -16.22 3.76
N LEU A 142 -17.36 -16.98 2.79
CA LEU A 142 -16.23 -16.56 1.97
C LEU A 142 -16.59 -15.35 1.08
N GLN A 143 -17.77 -15.35 0.47
CA GLN A 143 -18.26 -14.21 -0.31
C GLN A 143 -18.44 -12.96 0.55
N ALA A 144 -19.05 -13.11 1.73
CA ALA A 144 -19.23 -12.02 2.68
C ALA A 144 -17.89 -11.48 3.19
N PHE A 145 -16.92 -12.36 3.44
CA PHE A 145 -15.56 -12.00 3.81
C PHE A 145 -14.92 -11.13 2.73
N ARG A 146 -14.89 -11.62 1.48
CA ARG A 146 -14.34 -10.87 0.35
C ARG A 146 -15.02 -9.52 0.16
N ALA A 147 -16.35 -9.47 0.20
CA ALA A 147 -17.11 -8.22 0.06
C ALA A 147 -16.71 -7.19 1.12
N ARG A 148 -16.55 -7.62 2.37
CA ARG A 148 -16.14 -6.78 3.50
C ARG A 148 -14.70 -6.28 3.38
N THR A 149 -13.77 -7.11 2.90
CA THR A 149 -12.33 -6.77 2.92
C THR A 149 -11.85 -6.05 1.67
N SER A 150 -12.47 -6.27 0.51
CA SER A 150 -11.95 -5.83 -0.79
C SER A 150 -12.23 -4.38 -1.18
N HIS A 151 -13.18 -3.70 -0.51
CA HIS A 151 -13.62 -2.35 -0.88
C HIS A 151 -13.52 -1.36 0.29
N ARG A 152 -12.59 -1.59 1.22
CA ARG A 152 -12.42 -0.72 2.37
C ARG A 152 -11.90 0.65 1.91
N CYS A 153 -12.47 1.70 2.52
CA CYS A 153 -12.03 3.07 2.35
C CYS A 153 -11.61 3.58 3.73
N HIS A 154 -10.30 3.63 3.98
CA HIS A 154 -9.76 4.11 5.25
C HIS A 154 -10.00 5.60 5.43
N ASP A 155 -10.31 5.99 6.67
CA ASP A 155 -10.10 7.36 7.12
C ASP A 155 -8.59 7.60 7.23
N LEU A 156 -8.05 8.47 6.36
CA LEU A 156 -6.62 8.67 6.27
C LEU A 156 -6.01 9.31 7.53
N ALA A 157 -6.83 9.94 8.37
CA ALA A 157 -6.40 10.54 9.63
C ALA A 157 -6.23 9.50 10.77
N VAL A 158 -6.66 8.25 10.55
CA VAL A 158 -6.68 7.19 11.57
C VAL A 158 -5.81 6.02 11.14
N TRP A 159 -4.79 5.73 11.94
CA TRP A 159 -3.98 4.52 11.76
C TRP A 159 -4.75 3.27 12.24
N PRO A 160 -4.61 2.10 11.59
CA PRO A 160 -3.78 1.84 10.40
C PRO A 160 -4.48 2.13 9.07
N LEU A 161 -3.65 2.44 8.06
CA LEU A 161 -4.06 2.51 6.64
C LEU A 161 -3.86 1.18 5.91
N PHE A 162 -4.03 0.09 6.65
CA PHE A 162 -3.98 -1.28 6.17
C PHE A 162 -4.81 -2.19 7.09
N ASP A 163 -5.12 -3.37 6.60
CA ASP A 163 -5.86 -4.42 7.29
C ASP A 163 -5.21 -5.79 7.07
N VAL A 164 -5.25 -6.61 8.11
CA VAL A 164 -4.92 -8.04 8.05
C VAL A 164 -6.10 -8.80 8.64
N ASP A 165 -6.89 -9.43 7.79
CA ASP A 165 -8.09 -10.18 8.15
C ASP A 165 -7.88 -11.67 7.88
N ALA A 166 -8.51 -12.53 8.67
CA ALA A 166 -8.55 -13.97 8.43
C ALA A 166 -9.96 -14.56 8.60
N LEU A 167 -10.30 -15.53 7.77
CA LEU A 167 -11.47 -16.38 7.91
C LEU A 167 -11.05 -17.84 7.91
N ARG A 168 -11.27 -18.53 9.02
CA ARG A 168 -11.08 -19.97 9.15
C ARG A 168 -12.38 -20.69 8.84
N TYR A 169 -12.33 -21.75 8.04
CA TYR A 169 -13.51 -22.47 7.58
C TYR A 169 -13.23 -23.96 7.34
N PRO A 170 -14.23 -24.84 7.49
CA PRO A 170 -14.06 -26.27 7.24
C PRO A 170 -13.82 -26.55 5.75
N ASP A 171 -12.94 -27.52 5.45
CA ASP A 171 -12.59 -27.92 4.07
C ASP A 171 -13.50 -29.00 3.48
N GLY A 172 -14.53 -29.42 4.23
CA GLY A 172 -15.45 -30.49 3.87
C GLY A 172 -14.88 -31.91 4.02
N ARG A 173 -13.64 -32.05 4.49
CA ARG A 173 -12.91 -33.33 4.66
C ARG A 173 -12.41 -33.54 6.09
N GLY A 174 -12.86 -32.72 7.02
CA GLY A 174 -12.45 -32.73 8.43
C GLY A 174 -11.24 -31.87 8.74
N GLY A 175 -10.71 -31.11 7.77
CA GLY A 175 -9.67 -30.11 7.96
C GLY A 175 -10.23 -28.68 8.06
N ILE A 176 -9.37 -27.74 8.45
CA ILE A 176 -9.67 -26.31 8.48
C ILE A 176 -8.75 -25.60 7.49
N ARG A 177 -9.34 -24.74 6.65
CA ARG A 177 -8.62 -23.78 5.81
C ARG A 177 -8.69 -22.39 6.41
N THR A 178 -7.72 -21.56 6.05
CA THR A 178 -7.68 -20.15 6.43
C THR A 178 -7.55 -19.31 5.17
N ARG A 179 -8.53 -18.43 4.95
CA ARG A 179 -8.47 -17.35 3.97
C ARG A 179 -7.94 -16.11 4.67
N ILE A 180 -6.78 -15.62 4.27
CA ILE A 180 -6.19 -14.37 4.76
C ILE A 180 -6.41 -13.29 3.70
N ALA A 181 -6.91 -12.14 4.11
CA ALA A 181 -6.96 -10.93 3.30
C ALA A 181 -6.00 -9.91 3.87
N ILE A 182 -5.12 -9.40 3.02
CA ILE A 182 -4.28 -8.23 3.32
C ILE A 182 -4.76 -7.13 2.39
N GLY A 183 -5.08 -5.98 2.97
CA GLY A 183 -5.26 -4.80 2.15
C GLY A 183 -4.61 -3.56 2.72
N ILE A 184 -4.16 -2.70 1.83
CA ILE A 184 -3.28 -1.57 2.16
C ILE A 184 -3.66 -0.39 1.28
N ASP A 185 -3.74 0.79 1.88
CA ASP A 185 -4.07 2.02 1.19
C ASP A 185 -2.91 2.54 0.34
N TYR A 186 -3.15 2.89 -0.92
CA TYR A 186 -2.13 3.44 -1.80
C TYR A 186 -1.66 4.85 -1.40
N ALA A 187 -2.31 5.48 -0.42
CA ALA A 187 -1.79 6.69 0.19
C ALA A 187 -0.42 6.48 0.88
N VAL A 188 -0.09 5.24 1.28
CA VAL A 188 1.14 4.90 2.03
C VAL A 188 2.05 3.88 1.34
N VAL A 189 1.57 3.20 0.30
CA VAL A 189 2.35 2.24 -0.50
C VAL A 189 2.01 2.37 -1.99
N ASP A 190 2.98 2.15 -2.86
CA ASP A 190 2.73 2.00 -4.30
C ASP A 190 2.86 0.54 -4.75
N ALA A 191 2.70 0.27 -6.04
CA ALA A 191 2.77 -1.10 -6.58
C ALA A 191 4.14 -1.75 -6.33
N LEU A 192 5.24 -1.00 -6.43
CA LEU A 192 6.58 -1.53 -6.14
C LEU A 192 6.75 -1.82 -4.64
N SER A 193 6.22 -0.94 -3.79
CA SER A 193 6.23 -1.11 -2.34
C SER A 193 5.47 -2.37 -1.93
N ILE A 194 4.31 -2.66 -2.54
CA ILE A 194 3.58 -3.93 -2.32
C ILE A 194 4.45 -5.14 -2.65
N MET A 195 5.15 -5.12 -3.78
CA MET A 195 6.05 -6.23 -4.15
C MET A 195 7.16 -6.41 -3.12
N ILE A 196 7.74 -5.33 -2.61
CA ILE A 196 8.77 -5.37 -1.57
C ILE A 196 8.21 -5.92 -0.25
N LEU A 197 6.98 -5.56 0.14
CA LEU A 197 6.38 -6.04 1.40
C LEU A 197 6.13 -7.55 1.40
N TYR A 198 5.93 -8.17 0.24
CA TYR A 198 5.68 -9.61 0.12
C TYR A 198 6.94 -10.46 -0.13
N THR A 199 8.14 -9.85 -0.19
CA THR A 199 9.41 -10.54 -0.48
C THR A 199 10.46 -10.31 0.60
#